data_AF-A0A5B6Z7L1-F1
#
_entry.id   AF-A0A5B6Z7L1-F1
#
_cell.length_a   1.000
_cell.length_b   1.000
_cell.length_c   1.000
_cell.angle_alpha   90.00
_cell.angle_beta   90.00
_cell.angle_gamma   90.00
#
_symmetry.space_group_name_H-M   'P 1'
#
loop_
_entity.id
_entity.type
_entity.pdbx_description
1 polymer ?
#
loop_
_entity_poly.entity_id
_entity_poly.type
_entity_poly.pdbx_seq_one_letter_code
_entity_poly.pdbx_strand_id
1 'polypeptide(L)'
;DVVMKENPSRHRISIGRSSYPTNCNNQEDDLAGGITASKGFQQSLKPTSQGLASCSDYSILPFFKKLPVIDFLMEHIQGFRINDFRRRAREVMNVLKGLKVRITHRVTSQKFTIVGLTDQDTQHLSFDVEDPE
;
A
#
# COMPACT_ATOMS: atom_id res chain seq x y z
N ASP A 1 -7.80 12.02 -24.27
CA ASP A 1 -7.01 11.20 -23.33
C ASP A 1 -7.63 11.25 -21.93
N VAL A 2 -7.84 12.46 -21.37
CA VAL A 2 -8.46 12.66 -20.04
C VAL A 2 -9.78 11.89 -19.86
N VAL A 3 -10.72 12.00 -20.81
CA VAL A 3 -12.02 11.31 -20.73
C VAL A 3 -11.88 9.80 -20.61
N MET A 4 -10.95 9.18 -21.34
CA MET A 4 -10.72 7.74 -21.29
C MET A 4 -10.10 7.27 -19.97
N LYS A 5 -9.40 8.18 -19.27
CA LYS A 5 -8.77 7.91 -17.98
C LYS A 5 -9.64 8.26 -16.78
N GLU A 6 -10.77 8.94 -16.99
CA GLU A 6 -11.63 9.41 -15.90
C GLU A 6 -12.11 8.25 -15.01
N ASN A 7 -12.70 7.20 -15.61
CA ASN A 7 -13.23 6.07 -14.84
C ASN A 7 -12.10 5.29 -14.11
N PRO A 8 -11.00 4.88 -14.78
CA PRO A 8 -9.86 4.26 -14.09
C PRO A 8 -9.31 5.12 -12.94
N SER A 9 -9.18 6.44 -13.13
CA SER A 9 -8.64 7.33 -12.09
C SER A 9 -9.48 7.38 -10.81
N ARG A 10 -10.79 7.15 -10.90
CA ARG A 10 -11.71 7.14 -9.75
C ARG A 10 -11.71 5.81 -8.99
N HIS A 11 -11.52 4.69 -9.68
CA HIS A 11 -11.75 3.35 -9.10
C HIS A 11 -10.48 2.50 -8.96
N ARG A 12 -9.37 2.94 -9.55
CA ARG A 12 -8.09 2.21 -9.61
C ARG A 12 -6.94 3.08 -9.12
N ILE A 13 -5.85 2.42 -8.76
CA ILE A 13 -4.61 3.10 -8.38
C ILE A 13 -3.91 3.52 -9.67
N SER A 14 -3.85 4.83 -9.93
CA SER A 14 -3.20 5.39 -11.11
C SER A 14 -1.76 5.77 -10.81
N ILE A 15 -0.82 5.19 -11.56
CA ILE A 15 0.62 5.51 -11.48
C ILE A 15 1.07 5.90 -12.88
N GLY A 16 1.35 7.19 -13.09
CA GLY A 16 1.70 7.72 -14.40
C GLY A 16 0.60 7.48 -15.43
N ARG A 17 0.89 6.65 -16.45
CA ARG A 17 -0.06 6.27 -17.51
C ARG A 17 -0.74 4.92 -17.28
N SER A 18 -0.40 4.26 -16.17
CA SER A 18 -0.84 2.91 -15.85
C SER A 18 -1.90 2.93 -14.75
N SER A 19 -2.81 1.96 -14.81
CA SER A 19 -3.90 1.79 -13.86
C SER A 19 -3.89 0.38 -13.28
N TYR A 20 -3.91 0.29 -11.96
CA TYR A 20 -3.80 -0.95 -11.19
C TYR A 20 -5.03 -1.16 -10.31
N PRO A 21 -5.50 -2.41 -10.13
CA PRO A 21 -6.64 -2.68 -9.28
C PRO A 21 -6.38 -2.24 -7.83
N THR A 22 -7.40 -1.74 -7.18
CA THR A 22 -7.29 -1.27 -5.79
C THR A 22 -7.05 -2.43 -4.82
N ASN A 23 -7.51 -3.64 -5.15
CA ASN A 23 -7.31 -4.86 -4.36
C ASN A 23 -6.53 -5.87 -5.21
N CYS A 24 -5.38 -6.34 -4.70
CA CYS A 24 -4.46 -7.22 -5.41
C CYS A 24 -4.08 -8.46 -4.58
N ASN A 25 -4.88 -8.84 -3.59
CA ASN A 25 -4.54 -9.92 -2.65
C ASN A 25 -4.89 -11.32 -3.21
N ASN A 26 -4.68 -11.55 -4.51
CA ASN A 26 -4.87 -12.87 -5.09
C ASN A 26 -3.69 -13.77 -4.69
N GLN A 27 -3.97 -14.99 -4.25
CA GLN A 27 -2.92 -15.91 -3.81
C GLN A 27 -1.97 -16.32 -4.95
N GLU A 28 -2.46 -16.37 -6.18
CA GLU A 28 -1.65 -16.67 -7.38
C GLU A 28 -0.64 -15.55 -7.72
N ASP A 29 -0.89 -14.33 -7.24
CA ASP A 29 -0.06 -13.15 -7.49
C ASP A 29 0.90 -12.87 -6.31
N ASP A 30 0.94 -13.74 -5.31
CA ASP A 30 1.77 -13.59 -4.13
C ASP A 30 3.26 -13.72 -4.47
N LEU A 31 4.03 -12.65 -4.18
CA LEU A 31 5.48 -12.61 -4.36
C LEU A 31 6.24 -12.90 -3.05
N ALA A 32 5.53 -13.36 -2.02
CA ALA A 32 5.97 -13.49 -0.63
C ALA A 32 6.36 -12.15 0.01
N GLY A 33 6.71 -12.17 1.30
CA GLY A 33 7.20 -10.98 2.00
C GLY A 33 6.18 -9.85 2.14
N GLY A 34 4.87 -10.15 2.14
CA GLY A 34 3.84 -9.11 2.14
C GLY A 34 3.74 -8.33 0.83
N ILE A 35 4.26 -8.86 -0.29
CA ILE A 35 4.25 -8.23 -1.61
C ILE A 35 3.38 -9.05 -2.58
N THR A 36 2.65 -8.38 -3.45
CA THR A 36 1.82 -8.99 -4.50
C THR A 36 2.08 -8.34 -5.86
N ALA A 37 2.02 -9.14 -6.93
CA ALA A 37 2.09 -8.67 -8.30
C ALA A 37 0.76 -8.02 -8.71
N SER A 38 0.71 -6.68 -8.70
CA SER A 38 -0.46 -5.95 -9.18
C SER A 38 -0.49 -5.91 -10.71
N LYS A 39 -1.47 -6.61 -11.29
CA LYS A 39 -1.70 -6.68 -12.74
C LYS A 39 -2.61 -5.55 -13.19
N GLY A 40 -2.05 -4.62 -13.95
CA GLY A 40 -2.72 -3.45 -14.49
C GLY A 40 -2.58 -3.33 -16.00
N PHE A 41 -2.87 -2.14 -16.51
CA PHE A 41 -2.69 -1.80 -17.92
C PHE A 41 -2.20 -0.37 -18.06
N GLN A 42 -1.44 -0.11 -19.12
CA GLN A 42 -1.06 1.21 -19.56
C GLN A 42 -1.93 1.60 -20.76
N GLN A 43 -2.57 2.78 -20.71
CA GLN A 43 -3.43 3.24 -21.80
C GLN A 43 -2.95 4.56 -22.40
N SER A 44 -3.05 4.65 -23.73
CA SER A 44 -2.74 5.86 -24.49
C SER A 44 -3.65 6.04 -25.69
N LEU A 45 -3.97 7.29 -26.03
CA LEU A 45 -4.58 7.64 -27.31
C LEU A 45 -3.50 8.13 -28.26
N LYS A 46 -3.47 7.58 -29.48
CA LYS A 46 -2.51 7.94 -30.53
C LYS A 46 -3.27 8.44 -31.76
N PRO A 47 -2.91 9.60 -32.33
CA PRO A 47 -3.45 10.03 -33.60
C PRO A 47 -2.90 9.14 -34.72
N THR A 48 -3.77 8.74 -35.63
CA THR A 48 -3.42 7.97 -36.84
C THR A 48 -4.10 8.60 -38.05
N SER A 49 -3.71 8.21 -39.26
CA SER A 49 -4.36 8.68 -40.50
C SER A 49 -5.83 8.25 -40.61
N GLN A 50 -6.23 7.19 -39.89
CA GLN A 50 -7.61 6.68 -39.84
C GLN A 50 -8.40 7.21 -38.63
N GLY A 51 -7.89 8.23 -37.94
CA GLY A 51 -8.49 8.80 -36.74
C GLY A 51 -7.76 8.39 -35.46
N LEU A 52 -8.44 8.48 -34.32
CA LEU A 52 -7.84 8.25 -33.01
C LEU A 52 -7.85 6.77 -32.65
N ALA A 53 -6.69 6.21 -32.30
CA ALA A 53 -6.56 4.84 -31.82
C ALA A 53 -6.31 4.81 -30.31
N SER A 54 -6.95 3.88 -29.60
CA SER A 54 -6.64 3.59 -28.19
C SER A 54 -5.70 2.39 -28.10
N CYS A 55 -4.47 2.64 -27.66
CA CYS A 55 -3.47 1.60 -27.41
C CYS A 55 -3.47 1.25 -25.92
N SER A 56 -3.63 -0.05 -25.61
CA SER A 56 -3.58 -0.59 -24.26
C SER A 56 -2.53 -1.69 -24.19
N ASP A 57 -1.57 -1.53 -23.29
CA ASP A 57 -0.51 -2.50 -23.02
C ASP A 57 -0.67 -3.08 -21.62
N TYR A 58 -0.30 -4.34 -21.42
CA TYR A 58 -0.33 -4.98 -20.12
C TYR A 58 0.83 -4.48 -19.24
N SER A 59 0.60 -4.32 -17.94
CA SER A 59 1.61 -3.83 -16.99
C SER A 59 1.52 -4.56 -15.66
N ILE A 60 2.67 -4.92 -15.06
CA ILE A 60 2.73 -5.50 -13.71
C ILE A 60 3.62 -4.60 -12.84
N LEU A 61 3.19 -4.32 -11.61
CA LEU A 61 4.01 -3.68 -10.59
C LEU A 61 3.89 -4.38 -9.23
N PRO A 62 4.98 -4.49 -8.45
CA PRO A 62 4.92 -5.04 -7.09
C PRO A 62 4.27 -4.04 -6.14
N PHE A 63 3.24 -4.48 -5.42
CA PHE A 63 2.50 -3.69 -4.43
C PHE A 63 2.61 -4.37 -3.06
N PHE A 64 2.63 -3.59 -1.99
CA PHE A 64 2.41 -4.15 -0.66
C PHE A 64 0.98 -4.68 -0.54
N LYS A 65 0.85 -5.91 -0.03
CA LYS A 65 -0.45 -6.49 0.31
C LYS A 65 -1.12 -5.62 1.37
N LYS A 66 -2.45 -5.54 1.29
CA LYS A 66 -3.24 -4.91 2.34
C LYS A 66 -3.40 -5.88 3.49
N LEU A 67 -2.48 -5.80 4.46
CA LEU A 67 -2.46 -6.65 5.64
C LEU A 67 -2.44 -5.81 6.93
N PRO A 68 -2.90 -6.38 8.07
CA PRO A 68 -2.55 -5.85 9.38
C PRO A 68 -1.03 -5.70 9.52
N VAL A 69 -0.59 -4.67 10.24
CA VAL A 69 0.85 -4.37 10.37
C VAL A 69 1.63 -5.55 10.94
N ILE A 70 1.04 -6.27 11.90
CA ILE A 70 1.68 -7.44 12.52
C ILE A 70 1.83 -8.59 11.52
N ASP A 71 0.77 -8.92 10.78
CA ASP A 71 0.81 -9.98 9.75
C ASP A 71 1.80 -9.64 8.64
N PHE A 72 1.82 -8.37 8.21
CA PHE A 72 2.81 -7.88 7.26
C PHE A 72 4.24 -8.08 7.75
N LEU A 73 4.54 -7.76 9.02
CA LEU A 73 5.87 -8.00 9.59
C LEU A 73 6.20 -9.49 9.67
N MET A 74 5.23 -10.35 10.00
CA MET A 74 5.43 -11.81 10.02
C MET A 74 5.72 -12.38 8.64
N GLU A 75 5.11 -11.85 7.57
CA GLU A 75 5.45 -12.23 6.20
C GLU A 75 6.78 -11.65 5.73
N HIS A 76 7.07 -10.38 6.04
CA HIS A 76 8.20 -9.64 5.51
C HIS A 76 9.53 -9.96 6.21
N ILE A 77 9.48 -10.24 7.50
CA ILE A 77 10.65 -10.49 8.33
C ILE A 77 10.74 -11.98 8.64
N GLN A 78 11.76 -12.65 8.11
CA GLN A 78 11.93 -14.08 8.31
C GLN A 78 12.04 -14.44 9.80
N GLY A 79 11.22 -15.42 10.21
CA GLY A 79 11.18 -15.92 11.58
C GLY A 79 10.67 -14.92 12.62
N PHE A 80 10.03 -13.82 12.20
CA PHE A 80 9.49 -12.83 13.13
C PHE A 80 8.32 -13.39 13.92
N ARG A 81 8.40 -13.25 15.25
CA ARG A 81 7.29 -13.51 16.16
C ARG A 81 6.95 -12.23 16.91
N ILE A 82 5.71 -12.10 17.36
CA ILE A 82 5.23 -10.93 18.12
C ILE A 82 6.12 -10.66 19.34
N ASN A 83 6.57 -11.70 20.04
CA ASN A 83 7.44 -11.58 21.21
C ASN A 83 8.84 -11.03 20.87
N ASP A 84 9.27 -11.07 19.61
CA ASP A 84 10.56 -10.55 19.16
C ASP A 84 10.52 -9.05 18.85
N PHE A 85 9.34 -8.40 18.89
CA PHE A 85 9.15 -7.02 18.42
C PHE A 85 10.17 -6.06 19.02
N ARG A 86 10.35 -6.09 20.36
CA ARG A 86 11.30 -5.22 21.07
C ARG A 86 12.75 -5.54 20.73
N ARG A 87 13.11 -6.82 20.66
CA ARG A 87 14.47 -7.27 20.32
C ARG A 87 14.85 -6.91 18.88
N ARG A 88 13.88 -6.89 17.98
CA ARG A 88 14.05 -6.62 16.54
C ARG A 88 13.49 -5.25 16.13
N ALA A 89 13.31 -4.32 17.07
CA ALA A 89 12.66 -3.02 16.81
C ALA A 89 13.34 -2.23 15.68
N ARG A 90 14.69 -2.29 15.58
CA ARG A 90 15.43 -1.66 14.49
C ARG A 90 15.09 -2.24 13.11
N GLU A 91 14.96 -3.55 13.03
CA GLU A 91 14.60 -4.24 11.79
C GLU A 91 13.14 -3.97 11.40
N VAL A 92 12.23 -4.03 12.38
CA VAL A 92 10.83 -3.63 12.22
C VAL A 92 10.75 -2.20 11.68
N MET A 93 11.51 -1.27 12.25
CA MET A 93 11.47 0.12 11.84
C MET A 93 12.09 0.34 10.45
N ASN A 94 13.12 -0.41 10.07
CA ASN A 94 13.68 -0.35 8.71
C ASN A 94 12.63 -0.73 7.65
N VAL A 95 11.75 -1.68 7.98
CA VAL A 95 10.68 -2.13 7.08
C VAL A 95 9.52 -1.13 7.06
N LEU A 96 9.12 -0.60 8.22
CA LEU A 96 7.91 0.22 8.33
C LEU A 96 8.11 1.70 8.00
N LYS A 97 9.35 2.22 8.03
CA LYS A 97 9.61 3.65 7.84
C LYS A 97 9.01 4.18 6.54
N GLY A 98 8.22 5.24 6.64
CA GLY A 98 7.63 5.92 5.48
C GLY A 98 6.44 5.19 4.87
N LEU A 99 6.07 4.00 5.35
CA LEU A 99 4.85 3.33 4.92
C LEU A 99 3.61 4.03 5.49
N LYS A 100 2.54 4.03 4.70
CA LYS A 100 1.23 4.57 5.10
C LYS A 100 0.33 3.47 5.61
N VAL A 101 -0.23 3.65 6.81
CA VAL A 101 -1.18 2.73 7.44
C VAL A 101 -2.53 3.39 7.67
N ARG A 102 -3.59 2.58 7.72
CA ARG A 102 -4.93 3.01 8.12
C ARG A 102 -5.25 2.42 9.49
N ILE A 103 -5.91 3.20 10.34
CA ILE A 103 -6.47 2.68 11.57
C ILE A 103 -7.76 1.89 11.29
N THR A 104 -8.01 0.86 12.10
CA THR A 104 -9.20 -0.01 11.96
C THR A 104 -10.23 0.20 13.06
N HIS A 105 -9.87 0.86 14.16
CA HIS A 105 -10.73 1.08 15.32
C HIS A 105 -11.69 2.28 15.18
N ARG A 106 -11.53 3.13 14.15
CA ARG A 106 -12.43 4.24 13.82
C ARG A 106 -12.96 4.08 12.40
N VAL A 107 -14.18 4.56 12.16
CA VAL A 107 -14.77 4.64 10.81
C VAL A 107 -14.17 5.86 10.09
N THR A 108 -12.91 5.76 9.70
CA THR A 108 -12.20 6.80 8.94
C THR A 108 -11.38 6.20 7.81
N SER A 109 -11.25 6.96 6.72
CA SER A 109 -10.35 6.67 5.60
C SER A 109 -8.96 7.27 5.79
N GLN A 110 -8.72 7.96 6.92
CA GLN A 110 -7.48 8.63 7.23
C GLN A 110 -6.30 7.65 7.27
N LYS A 111 -5.21 8.05 6.61
CA LYS A 111 -3.95 7.31 6.56
C LYS A 111 -2.87 8.08 7.31
N PHE A 112 -2.02 7.37 8.03
CA PHE A 112 -0.90 7.91 8.78
C PHE A 112 0.40 7.34 8.23
N THR A 113 1.45 8.15 8.20
CA THR A 113 2.78 7.70 7.78
C THR A 113 3.56 7.28 9.02
N ILE A 114 4.15 6.09 9.01
CA ILE A 114 4.98 5.62 10.12
C ILE A 114 6.33 6.33 10.07
N VAL A 115 6.61 7.15 11.09
CA VAL A 115 7.87 7.89 11.22
C VAL A 115 8.86 7.24 12.17
N GLY A 116 8.36 6.49 13.15
CA GLY A 116 9.14 5.87 14.22
C GLY A 116 8.29 4.92 15.05
N LEU A 117 8.96 4.19 15.95
CA LEU A 117 8.35 3.44 17.03
C LEU A 117 8.52 4.21 18.32
N THR A 118 7.59 4.04 19.27
CA THR A 118 7.74 4.58 20.62
C THR A 118 8.78 3.78 21.40
N ASP A 119 9.48 4.43 22.33
CA ASP A 119 10.49 3.78 23.17
C ASP A 119 9.87 2.90 24.27
N GLN A 120 8.61 3.17 24.60
CA GLN A 120 7.85 2.47 25.64
C GLN A 120 6.74 1.60 25.04
N ASP A 121 6.41 0.52 25.75
CA ASP A 121 5.27 -0.33 25.45
C ASP A 121 3.96 0.45 25.63
N THR A 122 2.94 0.13 24.81
CA THR A 122 1.66 0.86 24.81
C THR A 122 1.00 0.97 26.19
N GLN A 123 1.19 -0.03 27.07
CA GLN A 123 0.63 -0.03 28.42
C GLN A 123 1.25 1.02 29.36
N HIS A 124 2.44 1.52 29.03
CA HIS A 124 3.17 2.53 29.79
C HIS A 124 3.24 3.88 29.07
N LEU A 125 2.81 3.92 27.81
CA LEU A 125 2.84 5.11 26.98
C LEU A 125 1.75 6.09 27.43
N SER A 126 2.15 7.35 27.63
CA SER A 126 1.25 8.48 27.87
C SER A 126 1.50 9.57 26.85
N PHE A 127 0.48 10.38 26.60
CA PHE A 127 0.54 11.59 25.80
C PHE A 127 -0.42 12.61 26.38
N ASP A 128 -0.12 13.89 26.23
CA ASP A 128 -1.03 14.95 26.64
C ASP A 128 -2.30 14.88 25.79
N VAL A 129 -3.46 14.90 26.46
CA VAL A 129 -4.75 14.93 25.77
C VAL A 129 -4.96 16.34 25.27
N GLU A 130 -4.68 16.59 23.99
CA GLU A 130 -5.19 17.79 23.32
C GLU A 130 -6.69 17.62 23.13
N ASP A 131 -7.48 18.47 23.78
CA ASP A 131 -8.93 18.51 23.62
C ASP A 131 -9.24 18.97 22.20
N PRO A 132 -9.91 18.16 21.36
CA PRO A 132 -10.27 18.60 20.03
C PRO A 132 -11.46 19.57 20.15
N GLU A 133 -11.18 20.87 20.06
CA GLU A 133 -12.21 21.87 19.73
C GLU A 133 -12.94 21.53 18.41
#